data_AF-A0AAW0FHI9-F1
#
_entry.id   AF-A0AAW0FHI9-F1
#
_cell.length_a   1.000
_cell.length_b   1.000
_cell.length_c   1.000
_cell.angle_alpha   90.00
_cell.angle_beta   90.00
_cell.angle_gamma   90.00
#
_symmetry.space_group_name_H-M   'P 1'
#
loop_
_entity.id
_entity.type
_entity.pdbx_description
1 polymer ?
#
loop_
_entity_poly.entity_id
_entity_poly.type
_entity_poly.pdbx_seq_one_letter_code
_entity_poly.pdbx_strand_id
1 'polypeptide(L)'
;MVLDDIFDPEPDVPPLQPLPPQSLPHQCNPINRPYVKDDIKTEYHPCSGKAPSVQAFDKYERYNARKHVPTSSEPWLPFQTRGDFEISTFALKAGLNKKQTDALLKLTHQFIRSE
;
A
#
# COMPACT_ATOMS: atom_id res chain seq x y z
N MET A 1 45.28 7.06 -16.08
CA MET A 1 44.30 8.03 -16.58
C MET A 1 42.95 7.37 -16.48
N VAL A 2 42.12 7.94 -15.61
CA VAL A 2 40.90 7.36 -15.06
C VAL A 2 39.79 7.45 -16.11
N LEU A 3 39.00 6.39 -16.22
CA LEU A 3 37.72 6.40 -16.93
C LEU A 3 36.77 7.27 -16.09
N ASP A 4 36.63 8.53 -16.47
CA ASP A 4 35.63 9.40 -15.86
C ASP A 4 34.24 8.93 -16.31
N ASP A 5 33.50 8.47 -15.30
CA ASP A 5 32.06 8.27 -15.20
C ASP A 5 31.22 8.82 -16.36
N ILE A 6 30.56 7.89 -17.06
CA ILE A 6 29.30 8.14 -17.75
C ILE A 6 28.29 8.53 -16.67
N PHE A 7 28.26 9.82 -16.36
CA PHE A 7 27.19 10.43 -15.59
C PHE A 7 25.98 10.49 -16.53
N ASP A 8 25.10 9.50 -16.43
CA ASP A 8 23.78 9.58 -17.06
C ASP A 8 23.14 10.91 -16.61
N PRO A 9 22.73 11.79 -17.54
CA PRO A 9 22.08 13.02 -17.14
C PRO A 9 20.79 12.64 -16.40
N GLU A 10 20.74 13.02 -15.12
CA GLU A 10 19.53 12.90 -14.29
C GLU A 10 18.35 13.43 -15.12
N PRO A 11 17.28 12.65 -15.35
CA PRO A 11 16.16 13.12 -16.13
C PRO A 11 15.63 14.35 -15.42
N ASP A 12 15.65 15.49 -16.12
CA ASP A 12 15.25 16.82 -15.65
C ASP A 12 13.98 16.70 -14.80
N VAL A 13 14.14 16.60 -13.48
CA VAL A 13 13.02 16.36 -12.58
C VAL A 13 12.27 17.69 -12.58
N PRO A 14 11.07 17.77 -13.18
CA PRO A 14 10.34 19.03 -13.21
C PRO A 14 10.18 19.50 -11.77
N PRO A 15 10.33 20.80 -11.49
CA PRO A 15 10.24 21.33 -10.14
C PRO A 15 8.97 20.78 -9.52
N LEU A 16 9.13 20.04 -8.41
CA LEU A 16 8.04 19.34 -7.73
C LEU A 16 6.88 20.32 -7.59
N GLN A 17 5.88 20.18 -8.46
CA GLN A 17 4.68 20.99 -8.36
C GLN A 17 4.14 20.73 -6.95
N PRO A 18 3.74 21.76 -6.18
CA PRO A 18 3.18 21.56 -4.86
C PRO A 18 2.09 20.50 -5.00
N LEU A 19 2.29 19.35 -4.36
CA LEU A 19 1.32 18.27 -4.41
C LEU A 19 -0.05 18.89 -4.09
N PRO A 20 -1.11 18.62 -4.87
CA PRO A 20 -2.45 19.06 -4.51
C PRO A 20 -2.64 18.66 -3.05
N PRO A 21 -3.09 19.56 -2.16
CA PRO A 21 -2.90 19.44 -0.72
C PRO A 21 -3.20 18.01 -0.33
N GLN A 22 -2.14 17.22 -0.13
CA GLN A 22 -2.30 15.87 0.39
C GLN A 22 -2.98 16.15 1.70
N SER A 23 -4.24 15.74 1.81
CA SER A 23 -5.07 15.95 2.99
C SER A 23 -4.17 15.75 4.18
N LEU A 24 -3.77 16.88 4.80
CA LEU A 24 -2.76 16.91 5.85
C LEU A 24 -3.13 15.77 6.80
N PRO A 25 -2.19 14.90 7.23
CA PRO A 25 -2.52 13.96 8.30
C PRO A 25 -3.15 14.82 9.37
N HIS A 26 -4.43 14.54 9.66
CA HIS A 26 -5.38 15.46 10.30
C HIS A 26 -4.63 16.50 11.11
N GLN A 27 -4.66 17.76 10.68
CA GLN A 27 -4.03 18.82 11.45
C GLN A 27 -4.80 18.92 12.76
N CYS A 28 -4.32 18.21 13.76
CA CYS A 28 -4.93 18.11 15.04
C CYS A 28 -4.48 19.34 15.81
N ASN A 29 -5.25 20.41 15.61
CA ASN A 29 -5.01 21.71 16.21
C ASN A 29 -4.75 21.52 17.71
N PRO A 30 -3.64 22.08 18.24
CA PRO A 30 -3.39 22.02 19.67
C PRO A 30 -4.56 22.69 20.38
N ILE A 31 -5.25 21.91 21.20
CA ILE A 31 -6.39 22.40 21.96
C ILE A 31 -5.85 23.35 23.02
N ASN A 32 -6.14 24.65 22.91
CA ASN A 32 -5.75 25.67 23.90
C ASN A 32 -6.71 25.67 25.10
N ARG A 33 -7.04 24.47 25.61
CA ARG A 33 -8.00 24.24 26.71
C ARG A 33 -7.49 23.09 27.59
N PRO A 34 -7.88 23.04 28.87
CA PRO A 34 -7.52 21.93 29.74
C PRO A 34 -8.05 20.60 29.21
N TYR A 35 -7.31 19.51 29.45
CA TYR A 35 -7.70 18.16 29.07
C TYR A 35 -9.00 17.76 29.75
N VAL A 36 -9.93 17.22 28.98
CA VAL A 36 -11.19 16.67 29.47
C VAL A 36 -11.16 15.15 29.34
N LYS A 37 -12.01 14.46 30.12
CA LYS A 37 -12.24 13.02 29.96
C LYS A 37 -12.59 12.72 28.49
N ASP A 38 -12.01 11.65 27.97
CA ASP A 38 -12.12 11.21 26.57
C ASP A 38 -11.37 12.08 25.53
N ASP A 39 -10.45 12.96 25.95
CA ASP A 39 -9.46 13.49 25.00
C ASP A 39 -8.36 12.44 24.71
N ILE A 40 -8.00 12.28 23.43
CA ILE A 40 -6.91 11.43 22.95
C ILE A 40 -5.65 12.27 22.79
N LYS A 41 -4.58 11.91 23.51
CA LYS A 41 -3.25 12.50 23.37
C LYS A 41 -2.34 11.60 22.54
N THR A 42 -1.76 12.17 21.49
CA THR A 42 -0.75 11.52 20.63
C THR A 42 0.61 12.14 20.90
N GLU A 43 1.55 11.33 21.38
CA GLU A 43 2.96 11.70 21.54
C GLU A 43 3.77 11.16 20.36
N TYR A 44 4.63 12.01 19.79
CA TYR A 44 5.45 11.64 18.64
C TYR A 44 6.89 11.38 19.07
N HIS A 45 7.61 10.61 18.25
CA HIS A 45 9.04 10.34 18.47
C HIS A 45 9.86 11.65 18.44
N PRO A 46 10.88 11.83 19.30
CA PRO A 46 11.67 13.07 19.38
C PRO A 46 12.30 13.51 18.05
N CYS A 47 12.81 12.56 17.26
CA CYS A 47 13.41 12.87 15.95
C CYS A 47 12.41 13.33 14.89
N SER A 48 11.10 13.24 15.15
CA SER A 48 10.08 13.71 14.20
C SER A 48 9.93 15.23 14.17
N GLY A 49 10.42 15.93 15.20
CA GLY A 49 10.23 17.38 15.36
C GLY A 49 8.77 17.80 15.56
N LYS A 50 7.83 16.86 15.72
CA LYS A 50 6.40 17.11 15.87
C LYS A 50 6.05 17.33 17.34
N ALA A 51 5.33 18.41 17.61
CA ALA A 51 4.75 18.62 18.94
C ALA A 51 3.67 17.56 19.22
N PRO A 52 3.52 17.12 20.49
CA PRO A 52 2.39 16.30 20.90
C PRO A 52 1.06 16.95 20.51
N SER A 53 0.09 16.13 20.11
CA SER A 53 -1.22 16.61 19.68
C SER A 53 -2.33 15.98 20.52
N VAL A 54 -3.38 16.75 20.79
CA VAL A 54 -4.55 16.29 21.57
C VAL A 54 -5.81 16.56 20.78
N GLN A 55 -6.72 15.59 20.76
CA GLN A 55 -8.00 15.64 20.05
C GLN A 55 -9.12 15.15 20.95
N ALA A 56 -10.29 15.78 20.88
CA ALA A 56 -11.48 15.21 21.50
C ALA A 56 -11.89 13.92 20.81
N PHE A 57 -12.27 12.89 21.58
CA PHE A 57 -12.76 11.63 21.03
C PHE A 57 -13.94 11.82 20.08
N ASP A 58 -14.87 12.74 20.37
CA ASP A 58 -16.02 13.02 19.49
C ASP A 58 -15.61 13.58 18.12
N LYS A 59 -14.42 14.19 18.04
CA LYS A 59 -13.83 14.66 16.77
C LYS A 59 -12.94 13.62 16.11
N TYR A 60 -12.65 12.53 16.80
CA TYR A 60 -11.85 11.44 16.27
C TYR A 60 -12.72 10.57 15.38
N GLU A 61 -12.93 11.03 14.15
CA GLU A 61 -13.57 10.22 13.13
C GLU A 61 -12.60 9.14 12.66
N ARG A 62 -13.11 7.93 12.42
CA ARG A 62 -12.35 6.95 11.66
C ARG A 62 -12.13 7.55 10.28
N TYR A 63 -10.89 7.94 10.00
CA TYR A 63 -10.47 8.17 8.64
C TYR A 63 -10.67 6.86 7.91
N ASN A 64 -11.80 6.73 7.23
CA ASN A 64 -11.89 5.91 6.06
C ASN A 64 -10.97 6.61 5.06
N ALA A 65 -9.66 6.40 5.22
CA ALA A 65 -8.81 6.34 4.06
C ALA A 65 -9.60 5.41 3.17
N ARG A 66 -10.23 5.95 2.13
CA ARG A 66 -10.45 5.15 0.94
C ARG A 66 -9.05 4.73 0.64
N LYS A 67 -8.64 3.56 1.17
CA LYS A 67 -7.44 2.89 0.71
C LYS A 67 -7.71 2.96 -0.77
N HIS A 68 -6.85 3.67 -1.48
CA HIS A 68 -6.86 3.62 -2.92
C HIS A 68 -6.42 2.20 -3.20
N VAL A 69 -7.31 1.24 -2.96
CA VAL A 69 -7.26 -0.11 -3.48
C VAL A 69 -7.19 0.24 -4.94
N PRO A 70 -6.01 0.04 -5.58
CA PRO A 70 -5.96 0.22 -7.00
C PRO A 70 -7.10 -0.65 -7.48
N THR A 71 -8.09 -0.04 -8.12
CA THR A 71 -9.06 -0.82 -8.88
C THR A 71 -8.24 -1.28 -10.06
N SER A 72 -7.37 -2.26 -9.81
CA SER A 72 -6.60 -2.89 -10.84
C SER A 72 -7.65 -3.41 -11.79
N SER A 73 -7.54 -3.03 -13.07
CA SER A 73 -8.36 -3.64 -14.11
C SER A 73 -8.29 -5.17 -14.05
N GLU A 74 -7.22 -5.69 -13.43
CA GLU A 74 -6.91 -7.09 -13.25
C GLU A 74 -6.81 -7.43 -11.75
N PRO A 75 -7.91 -7.85 -11.11
CA PRO A 75 -7.91 -8.23 -9.69
C PRO A 75 -7.12 -9.52 -9.40
N TRP A 76 -6.71 -10.25 -10.44
CA TRP A 76 -5.91 -11.47 -10.34
C TRP A 76 -4.40 -11.21 -10.24
N LEU A 77 -3.91 -9.97 -10.26
CA LEU A 77 -2.51 -9.72 -9.94
C LEU A 77 -2.21 -10.12 -8.48
N PRO A 78 -1.08 -10.78 -8.18
CA PRO A 78 0.13 -10.92 -9.01
C PRO A 78 0.21 -12.18 -9.88
N PHE A 79 -0.89 -12.93 -10.07
CA PHE A 79 -0.88 -14.13 -10.90
C PHE A 79 -0.68 -13.78 -12.39
N GLN A 80 0.03 -14.64 -13.13
CA GLN A 80 0.37 -14.40 -14.55
C GLN A 80 -0.88 -14.35 -15.44
N THR A 81 -1.89 -15.16 -15.11
CA THR A 81 -3.17 -15.17 -15.80
C THR A 81 -4.32 -15.25 -14.81
N ARG A 82 -5.52 -14.85 -15.24
CA ARG A 82 -6.75 -15.09 -14.49
C ARG A 82 -6.98 -16.58 -14.22
N GLY A 83 -6.60 -17.45 -15.17
CA GLY A 83 -6.70 -18.91 -15.00
C GLY A 83 -5.88 -19.41 -13.83
N ASP A 84 -4.65 -18.92 -13.66
CA ASP A 84 -3.79 -19.30 -12.53
C ASP A 84 -4.38 -18.85 -11.18
N PHE A 85 -5.05 -17.70 -11.15
CA PHE A 85 -5.79 -17.24 -9.98
C PHE A 85 -6.98 -18.14 -9.65
N GLU A 86 -7.77 -18.53 -10.65
CA GLU A 86 -8.93 -19.40 -10.45
C GLU A 86 -8.51 -20.82 -10.01
N ILE A 87 -7.45 -21.37 -10.62
CA ILE A 87 -6.88 -22.67 -10.25
C ILE A 87 -6.27 -22.64 -8.85
N SER A 88 -5.53 -21.60 -8.48
CA SER A 88 -4.98 -21.47 -7.13
C SER A 88 -6.07 -21.29 -6.08
N THR A 89 -7.13 -20.56 -6.40
CA THR A 89 -8.33 -20.45 -5.55
C THR A 89 -9.01 -21.80 -5.35
N PHE A 90 -9.14 -22.60 -6.42
CA PHE A 90 -9.67 -23.95 -6.34
C PHE A 90 -8.78 -24.85 -5.48
N ALA A 91 -7.46 -24.82 -5.70
CA ALA A 91 -6.49 -25.59 -4.94
C ALA A 91 -6.54 -25.27 -3.44
N LEU A 92 -6.69 -23.98 -3.09
CA LEU A 92 -6.88 -23.53 -1.71
C LEU A 92 -8.17 -24.10 -1.10
N LYS A 93 -9.30 -24.01 -1.83
CA LYS A 93 -10.59 -24.57 -1.38
C LYS A 93 -10.56 -26.09 -1.21
N ALA A 94 -9.82 -26.78 -2.07
CA ALA A 94 -9.65 -28.23 -2.03
C ALA A 94 -8.59 -28.69 -1.00
N GLY A 95 -7.93 -27.76 -0.30
CA GLY A 95 -6.90 -28.08 0.68
C GLY A 95 -5.65 -28.71 0.09
N LEU A 96 -5.33 -28.40 -1.17
CA LEU A 96 -4.15 -28.96 -1.84
C LEU A 96 -2.87 -28.40 -1.22
N ASN A 97 -1.88 -29.27 -1.05
CA ASN A 97 -0.55 -28.84 -0.66
C ASN A 97 0.22 -28.29 -1.87
N LYS A 98 1.35 -27.63 -1.60
CA LYS A 98 2.19 -27.00 -2.62
C LYS A 98 2.53 -27.94 -3.79
N LYS A 99 2.93 -29.19 -3.51
CA LYS A 99 3.31 -30.14 -4.57
C LYS A 99 2.13 -30.50 -5.47
N GLN A 100 0.94 -30.65 -4.88
CA GLN A 100 -0.29 -30.95 -5.61
C GLN A 100 -0.73 -29.77 -6.47
N THR A 101 -0.69 -28.55 -5.92
CA THR A 101 -1.01 -27.32 -6.64
C THR A 101 -0.04 -27.08 -7.80
N ASP A 102 1.26 -27.27 -7.59
CA ASP A 102 2.29 -27.13 -8.63
C ASP A 102 2.09 -28.16 -9.76
N ALA A 103 1.72 -29.40 -9.41
CA ALA A 103 1.42 -30.44 -10.40
C ALA A 103 0.17 -30.11 -11.22
N LEU A 104 -0.89 -29.63 -10.56
CA LEU A 104 -2.13 -29.20 -11.22
C LEU A 104 -1.86 -28.07 -12.21
N LEU A 105 -1.11 -27.04 -11.79
CA LEU A 105 -0.79 -25.88 -12.62
C LEU A 105 0.02 -26.28 -13.86
N LYS A 106 1.02 -27.16 -13.69
CA LYS A 106 1.83 -27.69 -14.80
C LYS A 106 0.98 -28.46 -15.81
N LEU A 107 0.08 -29.31 -15.33
CA LEU A 107 -0.82 -30.07 -16.22
C LEU A 107 -1.71 -29.11 -17.02
N THR A 108 -2.33 -28.13 -16.36
CA THR A 108 -3.18 -27.15 -17.06
C THR A 108 -2.40 -26.37 -18.11
N HIS A 109 -1.18 -25.95 -17.83
CA HIS A 109 -0.34 -25.25 -18.81
C HIS A 109 0.10 -26.13 -19.97
N GLN A 110 0.33 -27.44 -19.74
CA GLN A 110 0.63 -28.38 -20.80
C GLN A 110 -0.53 -28.54 -21.76
N PHE A 111 -1.75 -28.73 -21.24
CA PHE A 111 -2.96 -28.85 -22.07
C PHE A 111 -3.23 -27.59 -22.90
N ILE A 112 -3.00 -26.40 -22.34
CA ILE A 112 -3.20 -25.13 -23.05
C ILE A 112 -2.16 -24.92 -24.16
N ARG A 113 -0.96 -25.50 -24.04
CA ARG A 113 0.14 -25.35 -25.02
C ARG A 113 0.20 -26.46 -26.07
N SER A 114 -0.59 -27.51 -25.92
CA SER A 114 -0.60 -28.69 -26.79
C SER A 114 -1.61 -28.63 -27.94
N GLU A 115 -2.22 -27.47 -28.18
CA GLU A 115 -2.95 -27.11 -29.40
C GLU A 115 -2.12 -26.15 -30.25
#